data_AF-A0A840A3S9-F1
#
_entry.id   AF-A0A840A3S9-F1
#
_cell.length_a   1.000
_cell.length_b   1.000
_cell.length_c   1.000
_cell.angle_alpha   90.00
_cell.angle_beta   90.00
_cell.angle_gamma   90.00
#
_symmetry.space_group_name_H-M   'P 1'
#
loop_
_entity.id
_entity.type
_entity.pdbx_description
1 polymer ?
#
loop_
_entity_poly.entity_id
_entity_poly.type
_entity_poly.pdbx_seq_one_letter_code
_entity_poly.pdbx_strand_id
1 'polypeptide(L)'
;MPALLIALALLAVDQAAEPAAAAAPATPDGVADLPWPVGAPRDDYGLVSWCHGALSGYLDLHDQVMPEVTRIESTYRPPGRSLAEDLKVYADMQKQSRKDLKTFERAIETAEKASIRPLGPIGAAAIKKGQAVWAGAPNLTKARLAQEWMSWSLPVRCGPTAERLEKNAKLLGAAFDPTAGLEAAAAPEAPPPAEAPTS
;
A
#
# COMPACT_ATOMS: atom_id res chain seq x y z
N MET A 1 37.51 11.54 63.75
CA MET A 1 37.73 12.97 63.48
C MET A 1 37.82 13.17 61.96
N PRO A 2 37.31 14.31 61.46
CA PRO A 2 36.45 14.48 60.27
C PRO A 2 37.26 14.64 58.96
N ALA A 3 36.73 14.63 57.73
CA ALA A 3 35.70 15.53 57.23
C ALA A 3 35.12 15.10 55.85
N LEU A 4 33.82 15.38 55.70
CA LEU A 4 33.11 15.64 54.44
C LEU A 4 33.77 16.79 53.65
N LEU A 5 33.57 16.82 52.32
CA LEU A 5 33.15 17.96 51.45
C LEU A 5 33.41 17.60 49.97
N ILE A 6 32.39 17.17 49.21
CA ILE A 6 31.62 17.94 48.21
C ILE A 6 32.49 18.67 47.17
N ALA A 7 32.43 18.21 45.91
CA ALA A 7 32.46 19.06 44.72
C ALA A 7 31.81 18.34 43.53
N LEU A 8 30.52 18.63 43.32
CA LEU A 8 29.84 18.47 42.03
C LEU A 8 30.51 19.43 41.04
N ALA A 9 31.15 18.90 39.99
CA ALA A 9 31.50 19.68 38.82
C ALA A 9 30.65 19.20 37.64
N LEU A 10 29.61 19.98 37.34
CA LEU A 10 28.92 19.97 36.05
C LEU A 10 29.93 20.24 34.95
N LEU A 11 30.19 19.23 34.10
CA LEU A 11 30.66 19.47 32.75
C LEU A 11 29.46 19.22 31.82
N ALA A 12 28.87 20.34 31.42
CA ALA A 12 27.91 20.42 30.34
C ALA A 12 28.53 19.82 29.08
N VAL A 13 28.02 18.67 28.63
CA VAL A 13 28.24 18.21 27.28
C VAL A 13 27.31 19.04 26.40
N ASP A 14 27.95 19.94 25.66
CA ASP A 14 27.44 20.65 24.50
C ASP A 14 26.71 19.66 23.57
N GLN A 15 25.38 19.58 23.70
CA GLN A 15 24.55 18.95 22.68
C GLN A 15 24.57 19.88 21.47
N ALA A 16 25.54 19.65 20.60
CA ALA A 16 25.46 20.10 19.22
C ALA A 16 24.12 19.63 18.65
N ALA A 17 23.25 20.58 18.34
CA ALA A 17 21.95 20.36 17.76
C ALA A 17 22.11 19.57 16.44
N GLU A 18 21.76 18.29 16.46
CA GLU A 18 21.42 17.55 15.25
C GLU A 18 20.24 18.26 14.58
N PRO A 19 20.27 18.48 13.25
CA PRO A 19 19.11 18.99 12.56
C PRO A 19 17.98 17.99 12.74
N ALA A 20 16.88 18.47 13.32
CA ALA A 20 15.66 17.72 13.54
C ALA A 20 15.32 16.91 12.28
N ALA A 21 15.50 15.59 12.37
CA ALA A 21 14.94 14.66 11.42
C ALA A 21 13.44 14.95 11.38
N ALA A 22 12.97 15.43 10.23
CA ALA A 22 11.55 15.65 9.98
C ALA A 22 10.80 14.39 10.43
N ALA A 23 9.88 14.55 11.39
CA ALA A 23 9.08 13.46 11.90
C ALA A 23 8.42 12.73 10.72
N ALA A 24 8.80 11.47 10.51
CA ALA A 24 8.13 10.63 9.54
C ALA A 24 6.64 10.58 9.88
N PRO A 25 5.73 10.68 8.90
CA PRO A 25 4.31 10.61 9.17
C PRO A 25 3.98 9.29 9.89
N ALA A 26 3.17 9.37 10.94
CA ALA A 26 2.77 8.23 11.75
C ALA A 26 2.19 7.12 10.86
N THR A 27 2.76 5.92 10.98
CA THR A 27 2.23 4.71 10.34
C THR A 27 0.88 4.38 10.98
N PRO A 28 -0.24 4.28 10.24
CA PRO A 28 -1.49 3.73 10.77
C PRO A 28 -1.26 2.39 11.46
N ASP A 29 -1.87 2.24 12.64
CA ASP A 29 -1.69 1.10 13.55
C ASP A 29 -1.92 -0.23 12.84
N GLY A 30 -1.04 -1.21 13.09
CA GLY A 30 -1.18 -2.61 12.67
C GLY A 30 -0.62 -2.97 11.28
N VAL A 31 -0.41 -2.01 10.36
CA VAL A 31 0.23 -2.38 9.07
C VAL A 31 1.72 -2.66 9.23
N ALA A 32 2.37 -2.00 10.19
CA ALA A 32 3.80 -2.20 10.49
C ALA A 32 4.11 -3.65 10.90
N ASP A 33 3.15 -4.38 11.46
CA ASP A 33 3.33 -5.74 11.99
C ASP A 33 3.05 -6.85 10.96
N LEU A 34 2.46 -6.52 9.80
CA LEU A 34 2.16 -7.51 8.76
C LEU A 34 3.44 -8.12 8.15
N PRO A 35 3.46 -9.38 7.71
CA PRO A 35 4.65 -9.95 7.08
C PRO A 35 5.05 -9.18 5.82
N TRP A 36 6.34 -8.92 5.64
CA TRP A 36 6.86 -8.30 4.42
C TRP A 36 7.04 -9.34 3.31
N PRO A 37 6.55 -9.09 2.07
CA PRO A 37 6.74 -10.05 0.99
C PRO A 37 8.21 -10.22 0.63
N VAL A 38 8.64 -11.46 0.41
CA VAL A 38 10.03 -11.77 0.05
C VAL A 38 10.39 -11.06 -1.26
N GLY A 39 11.51 -10.33 -1.25
CA GLY A 39 12.02 -9.64 -2.43
C GLY A 39 11.30 -8.32 -2.77
N ALA A 40 10.22 -7.93 -2.09
CA ALA A 40 9.58 -6.64 -2.32
C ALA A 40 10.44 -5.47 -1.82
N PRO A 41 10.38 -4.27 -2.46
CA PRO A 41 10.93 -3.03 -1.90
C PRO A 41 10.43 -2.78 -0.47
N ARG A 42 11.15 -1.98 0.32
CA ARG A 42 10.88 -1.75 1.76
C ARG A 42 10.16 -0.44 2.08
N ASP A 43 9.91 0.38 1.07
CA ASP A 43 9.10 1.59 1.14
C ASP A 43 7.69 1.35 0.60
N ASP A 44 6.72 2.17 1.00
CA ASP A 44 5.31 2.00 0.63
C ASP A 44 5.09 2.10 -0.88
N TYR A 45 5.69 3.10 -1.54
CA TYR A 45 5.52 3.31 -2.97
C TYR A 45 6.08 2.13 -3.78
N GLY A 46 7.29 1.71 -3.45
CA GLY A 46 7.93 0.54 -4.06
C GLY A 46 7.16 -0.75 -3.77
N LEU A 47 6.66 -0.95 -2.55
CA LEU A 47 5.86 -2.12 -2.20
C LEU A 47 4.55 -2.17 -2.99
N VAL A 48 3.79 -1.07 -3.06
CA VAL A 48 2.52 -1.02 -3.79
C VAL A 48 2.74 -1.25 -5.28
N SER A 49 3.80 -0.65 -5.84
CA SER A 49 4.22 -0.88 -7.23
C SER A 49 4.59 -2.36 -7.47
N TRP A 50 5.29 -3.00 -6.53
CA TRP A 50 5.59 -4.42 -6.60
C TRP A 50 4.32 -5.29 -6.49
N CYS A 51 3.38 -4.94 -5.60
CA CYS A 51 2.10 -5.64 -5.46
C CYS A 51 1.26 -5.55 -6.75
N HIS A 52 1.26 -4.39 -7.42
CA HIS A 52 0.65 -4.21 -8.74
C HIS A 52 1.26 -5.17 -9.77
N GLY A 53 2.58 -5.23 -9.85
CA GLY A 53 3.28 -6.15 -10.75
C GLY A 53 2.98 -7.63 -10.48
N ALA A 54 2.99 -8.04 -9.20
CA ALA A 54 2.72 -9.43 -8.84
C ALA A 54 1.27 -9.84 -9.15
N LEU A 55 0.32 -8.94 -8.91
CA LEU A 55 -1.11 -9.19 -9.14
C LEU A 55 -1.49 -9.12 -10.63
N SER A 56 -0.86 -8.24 -11.40
CA SER A 56 -1.04 -8.22 -12.87
C SER A 56 -0.53 -9.51 -13.50
N GLY A 57 0.68 -9.95 -13.16
CA GLY A 57 1.20 -11.24 -13.66
C GLY A 57 0.33 -12.44 -13.25
N TYR A 58 -0.27 -12.42 -12.06
CA TYR A 58 -1.23 -13.45 -11.63
C TYR A 58 -2.48 -13.48 -12.53
N LEU A 59 -3.01 -12.30 -12.87
CA LEU A 59 -4.20 -12.20 -13.74
C LEU A 59 -3.90 -12.58 -15.19
N ASP A 60 -2.71 -12.24 -15.69
CA ASP A 60 -2.30 -12.57 -17.06
C ASP A 60 -2.25 -14.09 -17.32
N LEU A 61 -2.01 -14.88 -16.26
CA LEU A 61 -1.98 -16.34 -16.33
C LEU A 61 -3.36 -17.00 -16.30
N HIS A 62 -4.42 -16.27 -15.96
CA HIS A 62 -5.75 -16.84 -15.69
C HIS A 62 -6.23 -17.77 -16.81
N ASP A 63 -6.30 -17.28 -18.05
CA ASP A 63 -6.86 -18.06 -19.16
C ASP A 63 -5.99 -19.28 -19.51
N GLN A 64 -4.69 -19.19 -19.27
CA GLN A 64 -3.76 -20.31 -19.45
C GLN A 64 -3.99 -21.43 -18.44
N VAL A 65 -4.27 -21.09 -17.17
CA VAL A 65 -4.36 -22.09 -16.09
C VAL A 65 -5.76 -22.67 -15.91
N MET A 66 -6.82 -21.92 -16.24
CA MET A 66 -8.21 -22.34 -15.97
C MET A 66 -8.61 -23.71 -16.53
N PRO A 67 -8.13 -24.19 -17.69
CA PRO A 67 -8.41 -25.54 -18.14
C PRO A 67 -7.88 -26.62 -17.18
N GLU A 68 -6.66 -26.46 -16.67
CA GLU A 68 -6.08 -27.38 -15.68
C GLU A 68 -6.70 -27.21 -14.31
N VAL A 69 -7.02 -25.98 -13.87
CA VAL A 69 -7.78 -25.74 -12.63
C VAL A 69 -9.12 -26.49 -12.68
N THR A 70 -9.85 -26.37 -13.78
CA THR A 70 -11.12 -27.07 -13.98
C THR A 70 -10.95 -28.58 -13.93
N ARG A 71 -9.90 -29.12 -14.55
CA ARG A 71 -9.59 -30.56 -14.50
C ARG A 71 -9.28 -31.01 -13.07
N ILE A 72 -8.46 -30.26 -12.33
CA ILE A 72 -8.06 -30.55 -10.95
C ILE A 72 -9.30 -30.54 -10.04
N GLU A 73 -10.08 -29.46 -10.07
CA GLU A 73 -11.30 -29.32 -9.28
C GLU A 73 -12.34 -30.37 -9.65
N SER A 74 -12.43 -30.79 -10.92
CA SER A 74 -13.31 -31.90 -11.29
C SER A 74 -12.84 -33.25 -10.75
N THR A 75 -11.52 -33.47 -10.65
CA THR A 75 -10.93 -34.78 -10.32
C THR A 75 -10.87 -35.03 -8.82
N TYR A 76 -10.52 -34.01 -8.02
CA TYR A 76 -10.23 -34.15 -6.60
C TYR A 76 -11.31 -33.56 -5.69
N ARG A 77 -12.50 -33.30 -6.23
CA ARG A 77 -13.63 -32.71 -5.50
C ARG A 77 -14.11 -33.60 -4.35
N PRO A 78 -14.32 -33.03 -3.15
CA PRO A 78 -14.99 -33.73 -2.06
C PRO A 78 -16.45 -34.07 -2.42
N PRO A 79 -17.00 -35.18 -1.89
CA PRO A 79 -18.43 -35.47 -1.98
C PRO A 79 -19.28 -34.31 -1.43
N GLY A 80 -20.39 -34.00 -2.09
CA GLY A 80 -21.34 -32.97 -1.62
C GLY A 80 -21.05 -31.53 -2.05
N ARG A 81 -19.98 -31.26 -2.80
CA ARG A 81 -19.73 -29.96 -3.45
C ARG A 81 -19.99 -29.98 -4.95
N SER A 82 -20.46 -28.87 -5.51
CA SER A 82 -20.59 -28.72 -6.97
C SER A 82 -19.33 -28.11 -7.60
N LEU A 83 -19.00 -28.55 -8.82
CA LEU A 83 -17.92 -27.95 -9.61
C LEU A 83 -18.18 -26.46 -9.87
N ALA A 84 -19.45 -26.06 -10.03
CA ALA A 84 -19.83 -24.67 -10.24
C ALA A 84 -19.50 -23.79 -9.02
N GLU A 85 -19.73 -24.28 -7.80
CA GLU A 85 -19.35 -23.57 -6.56
C GLU A 85 -17.83 -23.47 -6.41
N ASP A 86 -17.10 -24.55 -6.71
CA ASP A 86 -15.64 -24.55 -6.65
C ASP A 86 -15.04 -23.56 -7.66
N LEU A 87 -15.54 -23.54 -8.90
CA LEU A 87 -15.09 -22.60 -9.94
C LEU A 87 -15.47 -21.15 -9.66
N LYS A 88 -16.55 -20.92 -8.91
CA LYS A 88 -16.97 -19.58 -8.51
C LYS A 88 -15.92 -18.87 -7.66
N VAL A 89 -15.17 -19.59 -6.83
CA VAL A 89 -14.09 -19.01 -6.00
C VAL A 89 -13.06 -18.29 -6.87
N TYR A 90 -12.63 -18.90 -7.97
CA TYR A 90 -11.65 -18.31 -8.88
C TYR A 90 -12.21 -17.10 -9.64
N ALA A 91 -13.48 -17.15 -10.05
CA ALA A 91 -14.14 -16.01 -10.69
C ALA A 91 -14.28 -14.81 -9.74
N ASP A 92 -14.66 -15.05 -8.49
CA ASP A 92 -14.78 -14.02 -7.46
C ASP A 92 -13.40 -13.42 -7.11
N MET A 93 -12.37 -14.27 -7.00
CA MET A 93 -10.99 -13.84 -6.81
C MET A 93 -10.50 -12.97 -7.97
N GLN A 94 -10.75 -13.38 -9.21
CA GLN A 94 -10.39 -12.59 -10.40
C GLN A 94 -11.06 -11.20 -10.39
N LYS A 95 -12.33 -11.14 -9.97
CA LYS A 95 -13.06 -9.87 -9.79
C LYS A 95 -12.44 -9.01 -8.70
N GLN A 96 -12.06 -9.60 -7.56
CA GLN A 96 -11.41 -8.87 -6.47
C GLN A 96 -10.02 -8.37 -6.88
N SER A 97 -9.19 -9.21 -7.48
CA SER A 97 -7.85 -8.83 -7.97
C SER A 97 -7.90 -7.64 -8.94
N ARG A 98 -8.91 -7.56 -9.81
CA ARG A 98 -9.10 -6.39 -10.69
C ARG A 98 -9.46 -5.11 -9.93
N LYS A 99 -10.16 -5.20 -8.80
CA LYS A 99 -10.43 -4.04 -7.94
C LYS A 99 -9.15 -3.62 -7.21
N ASP A 100 -8.40 -4.58 -6.69
CA ASP A 100 -7.15 -4.32 -5.98
C ASP A 100 -6.10 -3.67 -6.90
N LEU A 101 -6.00 -4.12 -8.17
CA LEU A 101 -5.15 -3.44 -9.17
C LEU A 101 -5.51 -1.96 -9.33
N LYS A 102 -6.79 -1.64 -9.47
CA LYS A 102 -7.24 -0.24 -9.56
C LYS A 102 -6.92 0.57 -8.31
N THR A 103 -6.98 -0.06 -7.14
CA THR A 103 -6.55 0.57 -5.88
C THR A 103 -5.05 0.86 -5.90
N PHE A 104 -4.23 -0.08 -6.38
CA PHE A 104 -2.78 0.12 -6.49
C PHE A 104 -2.43 1.20 -7.51
N GLU A 105 -3.04 1.18 -8.69
CA GLU A 105 -2.86 2.19 -9.75
C GLU A 105 -3.16 3.59 -9.21
N ARG A 106 -4.33 3.75 -8.57
CA ARG A 106 -4.73 5.02 -7.95
C ARG A 106 -3.74 5.48 -6.88
N ALA A 107 -3.27 4.59 -6.01
CA ALA A 107 -2.32 4.94 -4.97
C ALA A 107 -0.95 5.36 -5.55
N ILE A 108 -0.46 4.65 -6.56
CA ILE A 108 0.78 4.95 -7.29
C ILE A 108 0.67 6.32 -7.98
N GLU A 109 -0.39 6.54 -8.76
CA GLU A 109 -0.61 7.81 -9.46
C GLU A 109 -0.72 8.99 -8.49
N THR A 110 -1.43 8.80 -7.37
CA THR A 110 -1.57 9.84 -6.36
C THR A 110 -0.22 10.19 -5.73
N ALA A 111 0.59 9.17 -5.42
CA ALA A 111 1.94 9.36 -4.90
C ALA A 111 2.88 10.05 -5.89
N GLU A 112 2.80 9.69 -7.17
CA GLU A 112 3.58 10.32 -8.23
C GLU A 112 3.21 11.79 -8.42
N LYS A 113 1.92 12.12 -8.45
CA LYS A 113 1.43 13.50 -8.56
C LYS A 113 1.82 14.38 -7.36
N ALA A 114 1.84 13.80 -6.16
CA ALA A 114 2.20 14.53 -4.94
C ALA A 114 3.71 14.67 -4.73
N SER A 115 4.55 13.96 -5.51
CA SER A 115 5.99 13.94 -5.29
C SER A 115 6.72 15.06 -6.02
N ILE A 116 7.67 15.69 -5.33
CA ILE A 116 8.64 16.61 -5.94
C ILE A 116 9.72 15.83 -6.71
N ARG A 117 9.88 14.53 -6.44
CA ARG A 117 10.85 13.66 -7.10
C ARG A 117 10.17 12.82 -8.19
N PRO A 118 10.87 12.51 -9.29
CA PRO A 118 10.33 11.62 -10.32
C PRO A 118 10.29 10.17 -9.81
N LEU A 119 9.14 9.72 -9.32
CA LEU A 119 8.98 8.36 -8.78
C LEU A 119 8.75 7.29 -9.87
N GLY A 120 8.21 7.67 -11.04
CA GLY A 120 7.81 6.75 -12.10
C GLY A 120 8.86 5.68 -12.50
N PRO A 121 10.15 6.01 -12.68
CA PRO A 121 11.17 5.00 -12.98
C PRO A 121 11.35 3.95 -11.86
N ILE A 122 11.21 4.37 -10.60
CA ILE A 122 11.29 3.48 -9.43
C ILE A 122 10.06 2.57 -9.40
N GLY A 123 8.88 3.13 -9.66
CA GLY A 123 7.61 2.39 -9.74
C GLY A 123 7.65 1.34 -10.84
N ALA A 124 8.07 1.71 -12.05
CA ALA A 124 8.20 0.79 -13.18
C ALA A 124 9.17 -0.37 -12.89
N ALA A 125 10.31 -0.09 -12.24
CA ALA A 125 11.24 -1.14 -11.83
C ALA A 125 10.63 -2.08 -10.77
N ALA A 126 9.89 -1.55 -9.81
CA ALA A 126 9.19 -2.32 -8.79
C ALA A 126 8.06 -3.17 -9.37
N ILE A 127 7.26 -2.63 -10.31
CA ILE A 127 6.24 -3.38 -11.07
C ILE A 127 6.89 -4.56 -11.80
N LYS A 128 7.97 -4.32 -12.54
CA LYS A 128 8.70 -5.40 -13.23
C LYS A 128 9.20 -6.48 -12.25
N LYS A 129 9.69 -6.07 -11.07
CA LYS A 129 10.11 -6.99 -10.01
C LYS A 129 8.94 -7.79 -9.42
N GLY A 130 7.76 -7.18 -9.34
CA GLY A 130 6.52 -7.86 -8.94
C GLY A 130 6.11 -8.92 -9.95
N GLN A 131 6.09 -8.56 -11.24
CA GLN A 131 5.79 -9.50 -12.33
C GLN A 131 6.75 -10.69 -12.35
N ALA A 132 8.01 -10.47 -11.93
CA ALA A 132 9.02 -11.52 -11.87
C ALA A 132 8.69 -12.66 -10.88
N VAL A 133 7.71 -12.49 -9.98
CA VAL A 133 7.15 -13.60 -9.18
C VAL A 133 6.66 -14.74 -10.08
N TRP A 134 6.18 -14.40 -11.29
CA TRP A 134 5.64 -15.35 -12.27
C TRP A 134 6.60 -15.65 -13.43
N ALA A 135 7.84 -15.15 -13.41
CA ALA A 135 8.79 -15.34 -14.51
C ALA A 135 9.14 -16.81 -14.78
N GLY A 136 8.98 -17.69 -13.79
CA GLY A 136 9.17 -19.13 -13.94
C GLY A 136 8.03 -19.87 -14.65
N ALA A 137 6.86 -19.23 -14.84
CA ALA A 137 5.66 -19.89 -15.36
C ALA A 137 5.85 -20.63 -16.69
N PRO A 138 6.58 -20.09 -17.69
CA PRO A 138 6.81 -20.80 -18.96
C PRO A 138 7.63 -22.09 -18.82
N ASN A 139 8.37 -22.26 -17.73
CA ASN A 139 9.22 -23.43 -17.49
C ASN A 139 8.51 -24.53 -16.69
N LEU A 140 7.27 -24.30 -16.26
CA LEU A 140 6.48 -25.27 -15.50
C LEU A 140 5.58 -26.10 -16.42
N THR A 141 5.29 -27.34 -16.01
CA THR A 141 4.21 -28.10 -16.63
C THR A 141 2.87 -27.39 -16.38
N LYS A 142 1.89 -27.57 -17.28
CA LYS A 142 0.56 -26.94 -17.12
C LYS A 142 -0.09 -27.26 -15.77
N ALA A 143 0.00 -28.53 -15.34
CA ALA A 143 -0.54 -28.96 -14.05
C ALA A 143 0.20 -28.31 -12.87
N ARG A 144 1.54 -28.17 -12.93
CA ARG A 144 2.28 -27.49 -11.87
C ARG A 144 1.97 -26.01 -11.83
N LEU A 145 1.93 -25.34 -12.98
CA LEU A 145 1.56 -23.93 -13.07
C LEU A 145 0.18 -23.67 -12.47
N ALA A 146 -0.82 -24.51 -12.81
CA ALA A 146 -2.15 -24.38 -12.23
C ALA A 146 -2.15 -24.54 -10.71
N GLN A 147 -1.42 -25.53 -10.16
CA GLN A 147 -1.32 -25.71 -8.71
C GLN A 147 -0.66 -24.51 -8.00
N GLU A 148 0.42 -23.96 -8.56
CA GLU A 148 1.08 -22.77 -8.00
C GLU A 148 0.17 -21.54 -8.08
N TRP A 149 -0.56 -21.39 -9.18
CA TRP A 149 -1.53 -20.31 -9.34
C TRP A 149 -2.70 -20.44 -8.35
N MET A 150 -3.21 -21.66 -8.14
CA MET A 150 -4.28 -21.94 -7.17
C MET A 150 -3.84 -21.71 -5.72
N SER A 151 -2.57 -21.96 -5.39
CA SER A 151 -2.04 -21.80 -4.03
C SER A 151 -1.60 -20.38 -3.71
N TRP A 152 -1.44 -19.52 -4.72
CA TRP A 152 -0.98 -18.16 -4.55
C TRP A 152 -2.10 -17.23 -4.09
N SER A 153 -1.72 -16.24 -3.27
CA SER A 153 -2.60 -15.15 -2.87
C SER A 153 -1.83 -13.85 -2.81
N LEU A 154 -2.56 -12.74 -2.99
CA LEU A 154 -2.01 -11.40 -2.82
C LEU A 154 -1.50 -11.24 -1.38
N PRO A 155 -0.25 -10.81 -1.16
CA PRO A 155 0.25 -10.63 0.21
C PRO A 155 -0.60 -9.65 1.02
N VAL A 156 -0.96 -10.05 2.25
CA VAL A 156 -1.89 -9.31 3.12
C VAL A 156 -1.49 -7.85 3.37
N ARG A 157 -0.19 -7.53 3.29
CA ARG A 157 0.34 -6.18 3.47
C ARG A 157 0.02 -5.23 2.31
N CYS A 158 -0.27 -5.74 1.11
CA CYS A 158 -0.45 -4.93 -0.10
C CYS A 158 -1.62 -3.94 0.00
N GLY A 159 -2.82 -4.41 0.39
CA GLY A 159 -4.02 -3.58 0.50
C GLY A 159 -3.87 -2.41 1.47
N PRO A 160 -3.60 -2.67 2.76
CA PRO A 160 -3.45 -1.60 3.76
C PRO A 160 -2.29 -0.63 3.47
N THR A 161 -1.22 -1.10 2.81
CA THR A 161 -0.12 -0.21 2.43
C THR A 161 -0.52 0.71 1.27
N ALA A 162 -1.32 0.23 0.31
CA ALA A 162 -1.84 1.09 -0.75
C ALA A 162 -2.77 2.19 -0.20
N GLU A 163 -3.65 1.85 0.73
CA GLU A 163 -4.51 2.82 1.41
C GLU A 163 -3.69 3.87 2.18
N ARG A 164 -2.67 3.43 2.93
CA ARG A 164 -1.75 4.34 3.62
C ARG A 164 -1.01 5.25 2.64
N LEU A 165 -0.43 4.69 1.58
CA LEU A 165 0.32 5.43 0.56
C LEU A 165 -0.54 6.53 -0.04
N GLU A 166 -1.75 6.19 -0.47
CA GLU A 166 -2.66 7.15 -1.08
C GLU A 166 -3.07 8.25 -0.10
N LYS A 167 -3.41 7.89 1.15
CA LYS A 167 -3.77 8.88 2.18
C LYS A 167 -2.62 9.86 2.42
N ASN A 168 -1.40 9.35 2.57
CA ASN A 168 -0.21 10.17 2.80
C ASN A 168 0.10 11.06 1.59
N ALA A 169 -0.02 10.52 0.39
CA ALA A 169 0.17 11.27 -0.85
C ALA A 169 -0.85 12.41 -1.01
N LYS A 170 -2.13 12.18 -0.65
CA LYS A 170 -3.15 13.24 -0.66
C LYS A 170 -2.83 14.37 0.31
N LEU A 171 -2.35 14.04 1.51
CA LEU A 171 -1.94 15.05 2.50
C LEU A 171 -0.75 15.88 2.01
N LEU A 172 0.25 15.23 1.42
CA LEU A 172 1.39 15.92 0.82
C LEU A 172 0.97 16.79 -0.37
N GLY A 173 0.14 16.27 -1.27
CA GLY A 173 -0.38 17.02 -2.41
C GLY A 173 -1.14 18.27 -1.98
N ALA A 174 -2.00 18.16 -0.96
CA ALA A 174 -2.74 19.30 -0.42
C ALA A 174 -1.81 20.37 0.20
N ALA A 175 -0.69 19.97 0.81
CA ALA A 175 0.28 20.91 1.38
C ALA A 175 1.04 21.73 0.32
N PHE A 176 1.14 21.22 -0.92
CA PHE A 176 1.81 21.89 -2.03
C PHE A 176 0.84 22.52 -3.05
N ASP A 177 -0.46 22.41 -2.81
CA ASP A 177 -1.47 23.03 -3.68
C ASP A 177 -1.54 24.54 -3.40
N PRO A 178 -1.16 25.41 -4.36
CA PRO A 178 -1.18 26.86 -4.18
C PRO A 178 -2.60 27.42 -3.98
N THR A 179 -3.64 26.63 -4.21
CA THR A 179 -5.05 27.01 -4.02
C THR A 179 -5.64 26.53 -2.69
N ALA A 180 -4.99 25.62 -1.97
CA ALA A 180 -5.51 25.03 -0.73
C ALA A 180 -5.73 26.04 0.42
N GLY A 181 -5.08 27.21 0.36
CA GLY A 181 -5.31 28.32 1.29
C GLY A 181 -6.35 29.35 0.85
N LEU A 182 -6.82 29.29 -0.41
CA LEU A 182 -7.77 30.26 -0.97
C LEU A 182 -9.22 29.88 -0.66
N GLU A 183 -9.54 28.59 -0.52
CA GLU A 183 -10.88 28.14 -0.10
C GLU A 183 -11.15 28.35 1.40
N ALA A 184 -10.12 28.33 2.25
CA ALA A 184 -10.28 28.60 3.68
C ALA A 184 -10.51 30.09 4.01
N ALA A 185 -10.24 31.00 3.07
CA ALA A 185 -10.40 32.45 3.24
C ALA A 185 -11.76 32.98 2.74
N ALA A 186 -12.62 32.13 2.17
CA ALA A 186 -13.89 32.52 1.57
C ALA A 186 -15.11 32.14 2.43
N ALA A 187 -15.08 32.50 3.72
CA ALA A 187 -16.30 32.65 4.51
C ALA A 187 -16.21 33.96 5.29
N PRO A 188 -16.80 35.06 4.78
CA PRO A 188 -17.05 36.22 5.61
C PRO A 188 -18.09 35.81 6.65
N GLU A 189 -17.68 35.82 7.92
CA GLU A 189 -18.58 35.77 9.06
C GLU A 189 -19.55 36.95 8.95
N ALA A 190 -20.82 36.64 8.67
CA ALA A 190 -21.88 37.64 8.63
C ALA A 190 -22.03 38.23 10.04
N PRO A 191 -21.99 39.56 10.22
CA PRO A 191 -22.15 40.15 11.54
C PRO A 191 -23.57 39.87 12.08
N PRO A 192 -23.72 39.65 13.40
CA PRO A 192 -25.00 39.35 14.00
C PRO A 192 -25.96 40.55 13.87
N PRO A 193 -27.27 40.32 13.69
CA PRO A 193 -28.24 41.40 13.56
C PRO A 193 -28.36 42.17 14.89
N ALA A 194 -28.27 43.49 14.79
CA ALA A 194 -28.50 44.41 15.90
C ALA A 194 -29.96 44.33 16.37
N GLU A 195 -30.16 44.16 17.69
CA GLU A 195 -31.46 44.29 18.35
C GLU A 195 -31.98 45.73 18.19
N ALA A 196 -33.18 45.87 17.62
CA ALA A 196 -33.86 47.15 17.55
C ALA A 196 -34.49 47.50 18.92
N PRO A 197 -34.35 48.74 19.42
CA PRO A 197 -34.94 49.15 20.68
C PRO A 197 -36.46 49.31 20.56
N THR A 198 -37.15 48.82 21.59
CA THR A 198 -38.57 48.98 21.87
C THR A 198 -38.99 50.46 21.97
N SER A 199 -40.15 50.80 21.40
CA SER A 199 -40.98 51.95 21.80
C SER A 199 -42.41 51.49 22.01
#